data_AF-X1J7E0-F1
#
_entry.id   AF-X1J7E0-F1
#
_cell.length_a   1.000
_cell.length_b   1.000
_cell.length_c   1.000
_cell.angle_alpha   90.00
_cell.angle_beta   90.00
_cell.angle_gamma   90.00
#
_symmetry.space_group_name_H-M   'P 1'
#
loop_
_entity.id
_entity.type
_entity.pdbx_description
1 polymer ?
#
loop_
_entity_poly.entity_id
_entity_poly.type
_entity_poly.pdbx_seq_one_letter_code
_entity_poly.pdbx_strand_id
1 'polypeptide(L)'
;DEFIAHIKSKYVDGSLREQPSYRNLMVELIEPEVVMRCVIETLGIEREDLQRRYINSDLRGIVCDLLHKYSGLTQLEIGKLLGGIDYTGVSKLRVRLRRRMLRDKQVSASYEKAKARLRELSSFEI
;
A
#
# COMPACT_ATOMS: atom_id res chain seq x y z
N ASP A 1 4.51 -14.03 -12.51
CA ASP A 1 4.67 -13.21 -13.74
C ASP A 1 3.40 -12.92 -14.54
N GLU A 2 2.44 -13.84 -14.68
CA GLU A 2 1.19 -13.55 -15.44
C GLU A 2 0.21 -12.59 -14.75
N PHE A 3 0.10 -12.61 -13.42
CA PHE A 3 -0.86 -11.78 -12.69
C PHE A 3 -0.49 -10.29 -12.72
N ILE A 4 0.80 -9.97 -12.51
CA ILE A 4 1.30 -8.59 -12.65
C ILE A 4 1.13 -8.12 -14.09
N ALA A 5 1.35 -8.98 -15.09
CA ALA A 5 1.09 -8.64 -16.49
C ALA A 5 -0.41 -8.36 -16.73
N HIS A 6 -1.32 -9.13 -16.13
CA HIS A 6 -2.77 -8.93 -16.24
C HIS A 6 -3.27 -7.64 -15.54
N ILE A 7 -2.71 -7.30 -14.39
CA ILE A 7 -2.98 -6.03 -13.69
C ILE A 7 -2.42 -4.87 -14.51
N LYS A 8 -1.16 -4.97 -14.96
CA LYS A 8 -0.54 -3.95 -15.81
C LYS A 8 -1.33 -3.76 -17.11
N SER A 9 -1.79 -4.82 -17.76
CA SER A 9 -2.58 -4.71 -18.98
C SER A 9 -3.97 -4.09 -18.75
N LYS A 10 -4.53 -4.19 -17.53
CA LYS A 10 -5.81 -3.58 -17.17
C LYS A 10 -5.70 -2.14 -16.67
N TYR A 11 -4.53 -1.70 -16.21
CA TYR A 11 -4.42 -0.47 -15.42
C TYR A 11 -3.23 0.45 -15.76
N VAL A 12 -2.35 0.08 -16.69
CA VAL A 12 -1.25 0.94 -17.15
C VAL A 12 -1.77 2.05 -18.06
N ASP A 13 -2.21 3.12 -17.42
CA ASP A 13 -2.31 4.46 -18.02
C ASP A 13 -1.72 5.51 -17.06
N GLY A 14 -0.70 5.10 -16.29
CA GLY A 14 -0.06 5.91 -15.25
C GLY A 14 1.24 6.56 -15.72
N SER A 15 1.38 7.86 -15.49
CA SER A 15 2.58 8.64 -15.82
C SER A 15 3.82 8.18 -15.03
N LEU A 16 4.99 8.14 -15.68
CA LEU A 16 6.32 7.93 -15.06
C LEU A 16 6.57 8.87 -13.86
N ARG A 17 5.88 10.01 -13.79
CA ARG A 17 5.94 10.97 -12.67
C ARG A 17 5.32 10.44 -11.37
N GLU A 18 4.45 9.43 -11.45
CA GLU A 18 3.80 8.83 -10.28
C GLU A 18 4.55 7.64 -9.68
N GLN A 19 5.62 7.17 -10.33
CA GLN A 19 6.45 6.10 -9.80
C GLN A 19 7.42 6.66 -8.75
N PRO A 20 7.54 6.02 -7.56
CA PRO A 20 8.53 6.44 -6.58
C PRO A 20 9.94 6.38 -7.19
N SER A 21 10.82 7.33 -6.84
CA SER A 21 12.20 7.32 -7.35
C SER A 21 12.87 6.00 -6.97
N TYR A 22 13.12 5.16 -7.97
CA TYR A 22 13.72 3.82 -7.89
C TYR A 22 14.98 3.73 -7.01
N ARG A 23 15.68 4.85 -6.75
CA ARG A 23 16.97 4.91 -6.06
C ARG A 23 16.99 4.48 -4.58
N ASN A 24 15.85 4.34 -3.91
CA ASN A 24 15.79 3.94 -2.48
C ASN A 24 15.03 2.62 -2.22
N LEU A 25 14.60 1.91 -3.27
CA LEU A 25 13.78 0.71 -3.19
C LEU A 25 14.51 -0.48 -3.83
N MET A 26 15.56 -0.96 -3.17
CA MET A 26 15.99 -2.37 -3.31
C MET A 26 15.08 -3.27 -2.46
N VAL A 27 13.77 -3.01 -2.49
CA VAL A 27 12.78 -3.94 -1.95
C VAL A 27 12.32 -4.72 -3.17
N GLU A 28 12.55 -6.03 -3.15
CA GLU A 28 11.96 -6.93 -4.14
C GLU A 28 10.46 -6.64 -4.21
N LEU A 29 9.96 -6.40 -5.42
CA LEU A 29 8.55 -6.07 -5.62
C LEU A 29 7.72 -7.29 -5.21
N ILE A 30 6.96 -7.14 -4.13
CA ILE A 30 6.04 -8.14 -3.65
C ILE A 30 4.74 -8.00 -4.44
N GLU A 31 4.15 -9.12 -4.86
CA GLU A 31 2.87 -9.11 -5.56
C GLU A 31 1.80 -8.31 -4.77
N PRO A 32 1.03 -7.40 -5.41
CA PRO A 32 0.12 -6.51 -4.68
C PRO A 32 -0.90 -7.23 -3.79
N GLU A 33 -1.42 -8.38 -4.22
CA GLU A 33 -2.37 -9.17 -3.41
C GLU A 33 -1.68 -9.80 -2.20
N VAL A 34 -0.40 -10.18 -2.32
CA VAL A 34 0.41 -10.67 -1.18
C VAL A 34 0.65 -9.54 -0.18
N VAL A 35 1.00 -8.33 -0.65
CA VAL A 35 1.14 -7.14 0.21
C VAL A 35 -0.17 -6.85 0.93
N MET A 36 -1.29 -6.80 0.18
CA MET A 36 -2.61 -6.53 0.71
C MET A 36 -2.99 -7.54 1.80
N ARG A 37 -2.94 -8.84 1.48
CA ARG A 37 -3.29 -9.93 2.40
C ARG A 37 -2.42 -9.88 3.66
N CYS A 38 -1.11 -9.77 3.50
CA CYS A 38 -0.17 -9.71 4.62
C CYS A 38 -0.50 -8.55 5.57
N VAL A 39 -0.77 -7.35 5.05
CA VAL A 39 -1.04 -6.17 5.88
C VAL A 39 -2.39 -6.30 6.58
N ILE A 40 -3.43 -6.77 5.87
CA ILE A 40 -4.78 -7.00 6.43
C ILE A 40 -4.72 -7.99 7.59
N GLU A 41 -4.08 -9.15 7.39
CA GLU A 41 -3.94 -10.19 8.42
C GLU A 41 -3.11 -9.70 9.61
N THR A 42 -2.01 -8.97 9.35
CA THR A 42 -1.12 -8.47 10.42
C THR A 42 -1.82 -7.48 11.34
N LEU A 43 -2.77 -6.72 10.79
CA LEU A 43 -3.49 -5.64 11.49
C LEU A 43 -4.91 -6.01 11.92
N GLY A 44 -5.40 -7.21 11.58
CA GLY A 44 -6.76 -7.64 11.90
C GLY A 44 -7.83 -6.75 11.25
N ILE A 45 -7.61 -6.39 9.98
CA ILE A 45 -8.54 -5.56 9.20
C ILE A 45 -9.48 -6.48 8.41
N GLU A 46 -10.73 -6.10 8.25
CA GLU A 46 -11.61 -6.73 7.25
C GLU A 46 -11.45 -6.04 5.88
N ARG A 47 -11.38 -6.82 4.79
CA ARG A 47 -11.10 -6.27 3.45
C ARG A 47 -12.13 -5.22 3.04
N GLU A 48 -13.39 -5.43 3.42
CA GLU A 48 -14.53 -4.57 3.12
C GLU A 48 -14.39 -3.19 3.76
N ASP A 49 -13.71 -3.09 4.91
CA ASP A 49 -13.49 -1.82 5.59
C ASP A 49 -12.54 -0.90 4.82
N LEU A 50 -11.67 -1.45 3.97
CA LEU A 50 -10.79 -0.67 3.10
C LEU A 50 -11.54 0.08 2.00
N GLN A 51 -12.75 -0.37 1.66
CA GLN A 51 -13.61 0.28 0.67
C GLN A 51 -14.47 1.39 1.29
N ARG A 52 -14.71 1.35 2.60
CA ARG A 52 -15.56 2.31 3.29
C ARG A 52 -14.82 3.64 3.50
N ARG A 53 -15.51 4.75 3.26
CA ARG A 53 -14.98 6.08 3.59
C ARG A 53 -15.09 6.29 5.11
N TYR A 54 -14.06 6.90 5.71
CA TYR A 54 -13.98 7.34 7.11
C TYR A 54 -13.83 6.28 8.21
N ILE A 55 -14.22 5.02 7.97
CA ILE A 55 -13.89 3.91 8.88
C ILE A 55 -12.40 3.58 8.74
N ASN A 56 -11.71 3.36 9.87
CA ASN A 56 -10.33 2.87 9.90
C ASN A 56 -9.35 3.68 9.03
N SER A 57 -9.50 5.01 9.00
CA SER A 57 -8.75 5.88 8.09
C SER A 57 -7.23 5.78 8.23
N ASP A 58 -6.73 5.51 9.45
CA ASP A 58 -5.32 5.26 9.72
C ASP A 58 -4.88 3.91 9.10
N LEU A 59 -5.63 2.83 9.32
CA LEU A 59 -5.34 1.50 8.78
C LEU A 59 -5.37 1.47 7.24
N ARG A 60 -6.37 2.12 6.64
CA ARG A 60 -6.45 2.30 5.19
C ARG A 60 -5.26 3.10 4.66
N GLY A 61 -4.77 4.07 5.43
CA GLY A 61 -3.53 4.78 5.14
C GLY A 61 -2.30 3.89 5.17
N ILE A 62 -2.20 2.98 6.14
CA ILE A 62 -1.11 1.99 6.24
C ILE A 62 -1.09 1.09 5.01
N VAL A 63 -2.23 0.46 4.67
CA VAL A 63 -2.37 -0.37 3.47
C VAL A 63 -1.96 0.40 2.21
N CYS A 64 -2.46 1.62 2.05
CA CYS A 64 -2.15 2.48 0.92
C CYS A 64 -0.65 2.78 0.78
N ASP A 65 0.02 3.20 1.86
CA ASP A 65 1.44 3.56 1.78
C ASP A 65 2.34 2.31 1.59
N LEU A 66 1.97 1.16 2.16
CA LEU A 66 2.72 -0.08 1.99
C LEU A 66 2.54 -0.69 0.60
N LEU A 67 1.32 -0.67 0.01
CA LEU A 67 1.13 -1.05 -1.39
C LEU A 67 1.98 -0.19 -2.32
N HIS A 68 1.95 1.13 -2.13
CA HIS A 68 2.76 2.06 -2.93
C HIS A 68 4.27 1.80 -2.82
N LYS A 69 4.73 1.28 -1.68
CA LYS A 69 6.16 1.02 -1.45
C LYS A 69 6.59 -0.37 -1.93
N TYR A 70 5.78 -1.39 -1.70
CA TYR A 70 6.22 -2.79 -1.85
C TYR A 70 5.72 -3.45 -3.13
N SER A 71 4.71 -2.90 -3.83
CA SER A 71 4.03 -3.64 -4.91
C SER A 71 4.18 -3.06 -6.33
N GLY A 72 4.88 -1.93 -6.47
CA GLY A 72 5.05 -1.27 -7.75
C GLY A 72 3.78 -0.63 -8.34
N LEU A 73 2.66 -0.66 -7.61
CA LEU A 73 1.42 -0.02 -8.03
C LEU A 73 1.51 1.51 -8.02
N THR A 74 0.88 2.11 -9.03
CA THR A 74 0.62 3.55 -9.11
C THR A 74 -0.43 3.97 -8.10
N GLN A 75 -0.53 5.28 -7.86
CA GLN A 75 -1.57 5.82 -6.98
C GLN A 75 -2.96 5.60 -7.56
N LEU A 76 -3.12 5.67 -8.89
CA LEU A 76 -4.38 5.38 -9.54
C LEU A 76 -4.84 3.93 -9.32
N GLU A 77 -3.94 2.96 -9.46
CA GLU A 77 -4.22 1.54 -9.22
C GLU A 77 -4.60 1.26 -7.77
N ILE A 78 -3.84 1.81 -6.82
CA ILE A 78 -4.14 1.71 -5.39
C ILE A 78 -5.50 2.33 -5.10
N GLY A 79 -5.83 3.45 -5.75
CA GLY A 79 -7.11 4.11 -5.58
C GLY A 79 -8.29 3.25 -6.02
N LYS A 80 -8.14 2.52 -7.14
CA LYS A 80 -9.13 1.52 -7.60
C LYS A 80 -9.29 0.39 -6.59
N LEU A 81 -8.18 -0.15 -6.05
CA LEU A 81 -8.23 -1.23 -5.04
C LEU A 81 -8.90 -0.82 -3.73
N LEU A 82 -8.71 0.43 -3.31
CA LEU A 82 -9.24 0.95 -2.05
C LEU A 82 -10.63 1.59 -2.20
N GLY A 83 -11.49 1.09 -3.11
CA GLY A 83 -12.87 1.58 -3.24
C GLY A 83 -13.02 2.82 -4.12
N GLY A 84 -12.22 2.94 -5.19
CA GLY A 84 -12.41 3.93 -6.25
C GLY A 84 -12.09 5.36 -5.83
N ILE A 85 -10.99 5.58 -5.10
CA ILE A 85 -10.48 6.93 -4.83
C ILE A 85 -9.52 7.37 -5.95
N ASP A 86 -9.49 8.67 -6.23
CA ASP A 86 -8.60 9.26 -7.22
C ASP A 86 -7.16 9.35 -6.70
N TYR A 87 -6.23 9.68 -7.60
CA TYR A 87 -4.82 9.84 -7.25
C TYR A 87 -4.63 10.90 -6.15
N THR A 88 -5.42 11.99 -6.16
CA THR A 88 -5.32 13.03 -5.13
C THR A 88 -5.77 12.52 -3.77
N GLY A 89 -6.80 11.69 -3.73
CA GLY A 89 -7.26 10.99 -2.53
C GLY A 89 -6.19 10.08 -1.96
N VAL A 90 -5.52 9.30 -2.80
CA VAL A 90 -4.40 8.42 -2.41
C VAL A 90 -3.23 9.24 -1.85
N SER A 91 -2.81 10.29 -2.55
CA SER A 91 -1.75 11.19 -2.11
C SER A 91 -2.07 11.81 -0.73
N LYS A 92 -3.28 12.36 -0.57
CA LYS A 92 -3.75 12.96 0.69
C LYS A 92 -3.80 11.93 1.82
N LEU A 93 -4.26 10.71 1.54
CA LEU A 93 -4.33 9.63 2.53
C LEU A 93 -2.94 9.30 3.10
N ARG A 94 -1.92 9.19 2.23
CA ARG A 94 -0.53 8.95 2.65
C ARG A 94 0.06 10.11 3.44
N VAL A 95 -0.19 11.36 3.04
CA VAL A 95 0.25 12.54 3.79
C VAL A 95 -0.39 12.59 5.18
N ARG A 96 -1.69 12.30 5.27
CA ARG A 96 -2.40 12.22 6.55
C ARG A 96 -1.82 11.14 7.46
N LEU A 97 -1.57 9.94 6.92
CA LEU A 97 -0.94 8.85 7.67
C LEU A 97 0.41 9.28 8.25
N ARG A 98 1.30 9.87 7.44
CA ARG A 98 2.62 10.33 7.94
C ARG A 98 2.49 11.31 9.08
N ARG A 99 1.55 12.26 8.96
CA ARG A 99 1.26 13.22 10.04
C ARG A 99 0.66 12.55 11.28
N ARG A 100 -0.14 11.49 11.11
CA ARG A 100 -0.70 10.70 12.22
C ARG A 100 0.39 9.91 12.95
N MET A 101 1.27 9.22 12.23
CA MET A 101 2.40 8.48 12.83
C MET A 101 3.34 9.35 13.67
N LEU A 102 3.50 10.64 13.31
CA LEU A 102 4.30 11.58 14.10
C LEU A 102 3.67 11.94 15.46
N ARG A 103 2.34 11.84 15.57
CA ARG A 103 1.57 12.26 16.75
C ARG A 103 1.05 11.10 17.58
N ASP A 104 0.90 9.94 16.96
CA ASP A 104 0.24 8.77 17.53
C ASP A 104 1.17 7.55 17.43
N LYS A 105 1.70 7.14 18.59
CA LYS A 105 2.62 6.00 18.69
C LYS A 105 1.95 4.69 18.33
N GLN A 106 0.64 4.53 18.54
CA GLN A 106 -0.07 3.30 18.21
C GLN A 106 -0.19 3.12 16.69
N VAL A 107 -0.48 4.20 15.96
CA VAL A 107 -0.50 4.20 14.49
C VAL A 107 0.88 3.89 13.94
N SER A 108 1.92 4.50 14.50
CA SER A 108 3.32 4.25 14.12
C SER A 108 3.73 2.79 14.38
N ALA A 109 3.39 2.24 15.56
CA ALA A 109 3.66 0.85 15.90
C ALA A 109 2.94 -0.13 14.96
N SER A 110 1.68 0.16 14.60
CA SER A 110 0.92 -0.65 13.64
C SER A 110 1.57 -0.65 12.27
N TYR A 111 2.02 0.52 11.80
CA TYR A 111 2.74 0.66 10.53
C TYR A 111 4.04 -0.17 10.52
N GLU A 112 4.88 -0.02 11.56
CA GLU A 112 6.15 -0.74 11.63
C GLU A 112 5.95 -2.25 11.81
N LYS A 113 4.90 -2.70 12.51
CA LYS A 113 4.52 -4.12 12.59
C LYS A 113 4.24 -4.71 11.20
N ALA A 114 3.37 -4.06 10.42
CA ALA A 114 3.02 -4.51 9.07
C ALA A 114 4.22 -4.46 8.12
N LYS A 115 5.03 -3.41 8.21
CA LYS A 115 6.26 -3.25 7.41
C LYS A 115 7.31 -4.30 7.73
N ALA A 116 7.50 -4.65 9.00
CA ALA A 116 8.42 -5.71 9.41
C ALA A 116 7.99 -7.05 8.81
N ARG A 117 6.69 -7.37 8.85
CA ARG A 117 6.16 -8.60 8.25
C ARG A 117 6.41 -8.69 6.74
N LEU A 118 6.24 -7.58 6.02
CA LEU A 118 6.56 -7.52 4.58
C LEU A 118 8.05 -7.70 4.29
N ARG A 119 8.93 -7.18 5.15
CA ARG A 119 10.38 -7.36 5.01
C ARG A 119 10.82 -8.80 5.24
N GLU A 120 10.19 -9.49 6.18
CA GLU A 120 10.41 -10.93 6.36
C GLU A 120 10.10 -11.66 5.05
N LEU A 121 8.93 -11.41 4.44
CA LEU A 121 8.55 -12.03 3.17
C LEU A 121 9.55 -11.75 2.04
N SER A 122 10.01 -10.50 1.90
CA SER A 122 11.02 -10.14 0.88
C SER A 122 12.44 -10.62 1.20
N SER A 123 12.69 -11.18 2.38
CA SER A 123 14.01 -11.72 2.75
C SER A 123 14.08 -13.25 2.55
N PHE A 124 12.95 -13.90 2.27
CA PHE A 124 12.84 -15.35 2.06
C PHE A 124 12.86 -15.76 0.57
N GLU A 125 12.89 -14.81 -0.37
CA GLU A 125 12.95 -15.10 -1.82
C GLU A 125 14.40 -15.09 -2.40
N ILE A 126 15.43 -15.23 -1.55
CA ILE A 126 16.83 -15.42 -1.96
C ILE A 126 17.19 -16.91 -2.05
#